data_AF-A0A2W4QA04-F1
#
_entry.id   AF-A0A2W4QA04-F1
#
_cell.length_a   1.000
_cell.length_b   1.000
_cell.length_c   1.000
_cell.angle_alpha   90.00
_cell.angle_beta   90.00
_cell.angle_gamma   90.00
#
_symmetry.space_group_name_H-M   'P 1'
#
loop_
_entity.id
_entity.type
_entity.pdbx_description
1 polymer ?
#
loop_
_entity_poly.entity_id
_entity_poly.type
_entity_poly.pdbx_seq_one_letter_code
_entity_poly.pdbx_strand_id
1 'polypeptide(L)'
;MIPAAFDYVAPRTVSEAVDLLRQYGYDAKVIAGGQSLIPMMRFRMAQPRVLVDIGKIAELDYLKEEDGYLRIGALVRHSTMEFSPLIQERYPLLERRCESKRNRVTSQP
;
A
#
# COMPACT_ATOMS: atom_id res chain seq x y z
N MET A 1 18.29 -13.35 -5.35
CA MET A 1 18.93 -12.02 -5.51
C MET A 1 18.50 -11.12 -4.36
N ILE A 2 19.46 -10.46 -3.70
CA ILE A 2 19.25 -9.61 -2.52
C ILE A 2 19.19 -8.14 -2.99
N PRO A 3 18.22 -7.33 -2.52
CA PRO A 3 18.17 -5.89 -2.78
C PRO A 3 19.44 -5.15 -2.34
N ALA A 4 19.66 -3.94 -2.86
CA ALA A 4 20.66 -3.03 -2.31
C ALA A 4 20.30 -2.65 -0.86
N ALA A 5 21.28 -2.22 -0.06
CA ALA A 5 21.00 -1.70 1.27
C ALA A 5 20.11 -0.46 1.20
N PHE A 6 19.14 -0.37 2.11
CA PHE A 6 18.22 0.75 2.25
C PHE A 6 17.93 0.98 3.73
N ASP A 7 17.67 2.23 4.09
CA ASP A 7 17.13 2.60 5.39
C ASP A 7 15.61 2.39 5.38
N TYR A 8 15.06 1.98 6.51
CA TYR A 8 13.62 1.75 6.67
C TYR A 8 13.08 2.64 7.78
N VAL A 9 12.10 3.47 7.42
CA VAL A 9 11.41 4.36 8.35
C VAL A 9 9.90 4.07 8.31
N ALA A 10 9.26 4.00 9.47
CA ALA A 10 7.86 3.65 9.60
C ALA A 10 7.11 4.72 10.40
N PRO A 11 6.82 5.88 9.78
CA PRO A 11 6.10 6.97 10.41
C PRO A 11 4.71 6.53 10.88
N ARG A 12 4.17 7.22 11.89
CA ARG A 12 2.83 6.96 12.43
C ARG A 12 1.78 7.95 11.97
N THR A 13 2.20 9.07 11.38
CA THR A 13 1.30 10.12 10.89
C THR A 13 1.59 10.46 9.43
N VAL A 14 0.59 10.99 8.73
CA VAL A 14 0.76 11.46 7.35
C VAL A 14 1.78 12.60 7.27
N SER A 15 1.76 13.52 8.24
CA SER A 15 2.71 14.64 8.28
C SER A 15 4.15 14.15 8.34
N GLU A 16 4.44 13.23 9.27
CA GLU A 16 5.79 12.66 9.43
C GLU A 16 6.24 11.95 8.14
N ALA A 17 5.35 11.20 7.49
CA ALA A 17 5.65 10.56 6.21
C ALA A 17 5.99 11.58 5.12
N VAL A 18 5.23 12.67 5.01
CA VAL A 18 5.47 13.74 4.04
C VAL A 18 6.78 14.46 4.33
N ASP A 19 7.10 14.71 5.61
CA ASP A 19 8.32 15.39 6.01
C ASP A 19 9.56 14.52 5.70
N LEU A 20 9.49 13.22 5.94
CA LEU A 20 10.54 12.26 5.55
C LEU A 20 10.71 12.22 4.02
N LEU A 21 9.60 12.19 3.26
CA LEU A 21 9.68 12.21 1.79
C LEU A 21 10.28 13.51 1.27
N ARG A 22 10.01 14.65 1.90
CA ARG A 22 10.63 15.93 1.57
C ARG A 22 12.12 15.94 1.92
N GLN A 23 12.48 15.41 3.08
CA GLN A 23 13.86 15.37 3.56
C GLN A 23 14.77 14.55 2.63
N TYR A 24 14.31 13.37 2.22
CA TYR A 24 15.10 12.44 1.40
C TYR A 24 14.87 12.61 -0.11
N GLY A 25 13.84 13.35 -0.53
CA GLY A 25 13.58 13.66 -1.94
C GLY A 25 13.46 12.41 -2.82
N TYR A 26 14.17 12.40 -3.95
CA TYR A 26 14.14 11.29 -4.92
C TYR A 26 14.76 9.99 -4.39
N ASP A 27 15.52 10.05 -3.30
CA ASP A 27 16.14 8.87 -2.68
C ASP A 27 15.16 8.07 -1.81
N ALA A 28 14.00 8.65 -1.48
CA ALA A 28 12.95 7.98 -0.71
C ALA A 28 11.84 7.42 -1.60
N LYS A 29 11.34 6.23 -1.22
CA LYS A 29 10.16 5.64 -1.83
C LYS A 29 9.15 5.18 -0.79
N VAL A 30 7.88 5.51 -1.04
CA VAL A 30 6.76 5.04 -0.22
C VAL A 30 6.54 3.55 -0.46
N ILE A 31 6.37 2.80 0.64
CA ILE A 31 5.96 1.40 0.62
C ILE A 31 4.68 1.23 1.46
N ALA A 32 3.76 0.42 0.93
CA ALA A 32 2.57 -0.06 1.64
C ALA A 32 2.63 -1.60 1.67
N GLY A 33 1.74 -2.28 0.94
CA GLY A 33 1.73 -3.76 0.89
C GLY A 33 2.94 -4.42 0.21
N GLY A 34 3.90 -3.65 -0.33
CA GLY A 34 5.16 -4.16 -0.89
C GLY A 34 5.06 -5.02 -2.15
N GLN A 35 3.86 -5.29 -2.67
CA GLN A 35 3.65 -6.28 -3.74
C GLN A 35 4.25 -5.89 -5.09
N SER A 36 4.44 -4.59 -5.36
CA SER A 36 5.08 -4.11 -6.59
C SER A 36 6.52 -3.69 -6.34
N LEU A 37 6.76 -2.92 -5.27
CA LEU A 37 8.06 -2.31 -5.01
C LEU A 37 9.14 -3.34 -4.61
N ILE A 38 8.81 -4.33 -3.79
CA ILE A 38 9.78 -5.35 -3.34
C ILE A 38 10.30 -6.19 -4.52
N PRO A 39 9.44 -6.70 -5.44
CA PRO A 39 9.93 -7.33 -6.67
C PRO A 39 10.85 -6.43 -7.50
N MET A 40 10.48 -5.16 -7.70
CA MET A 40 11.30 -4.20 -8.47
C MET A 40 12.68 -4.00 -7.83
N MET A 41 12.77 -3.96 -6.50
CA MET A 41 14.04 -3.87 -5.77
C MET A 41 14.87 -5.16 -5.88
N ARG A 42 14.21 -6.33 -5.83
CA ARG A 42 14.89 -7.63 -6.01
C ARG A 42 15.51 -7.77 -7.39
N PHE A 43 14.88 -7.21 -8.42
CA PHE A 43 15.39 -7.14 -9.79
C PHE A 43 16.25 -5.90 -10.07
N ARG A 44 16.54 -5.08 -9.05
CA ARG A 44 17.37 -3.86 -9.15
C ARG A 44 16.83 -2.80 -10.12
N MET A 45 15.55 -2.88 -10.49
CA MET A 45 14.85 -1.87 -11.31
C MET A 45 14.54 -0.59 -10.52
N ALA A 46 14.41 -0.72 -9.19
CA ALA A 46 14.30 0.40 -8.27
C ALA A 46 15.34 0.23 -7.15
N GLN A 47 16.06 1.29 -6.82
CA GLN A 47 17.10 1.29 -5.80
C GLN A 47 16.97 2.51 -4.88
N PRO A 48 15.84 2.66 -4.16
CA PRO A 48 15.69 3.73 -3.19
C PRO A 48 16.68 3.53 -2.04
N ARG A 49 17.22 4.63 -1.52
CA ARG A 49 18.06 4.60 -0.31
C ARG A 49 17.22 4.55 0.94
N VAL A 50 16.02 5.09 0.91
CA VAL A 50 15.09 5.10 2.06
C VAL A 50 13.73 4.56 1.65
N LEU A 51 13.19 3.65 2.45
CA LEU A 51 11.82 3.19 2.35
C LEU A 51 10.98 3.81 3.47
N VAL A 52 9.95 4.55 3.06
CA VAL A 52 8.97 5.14 3.98
C VAL A 52 7.73 4.26 4.00
N ASP A 53 7.58 3.46 5.06
CA ASP A 53 6.45 2.55 5.24
C ASP A 53 5.25 3.28 5.83
N ILE A 54 4.21 3.44 5.02
CA ILE A 54 2.95 4.07 5.44
C ILE A 54 2.01 3.07 6.11
N GLY A 55 2.35 1.78 6.18
CA GLY A 55 1.53 0.70 6.74
C GLY A 55 1.15 0.87 8.21
N LYS A 56 1.82 1.76 8.95
CA LYS A 56 1.51 2.07 10.36
C LYS A 56 0.64 3.31 10.55
N ILE A 57 0.25 3.99 9.48
CA ILE A 57 -0.56 5.20 9.55
C ILE A 57 -2.04 4.80 9.53
N ALA A 58 -2.63 4.64 10.71
CA ALA A 58 -4.04 4.22 10.85
C ALA A 58 -5.02 5.17 10.14
N GLU A 59 -4.68 6.45 10.03
CA GLU A 59 -5.45 7.45 9.29
C GLU A 59 -5.61 7.15 7.80
N LEU A 60 -4.82 6.24 7.24
CA LEU A 60 -4.91 5.81 5.83
C LEU A 60 -5.66 4.48 5.65
N ASP A 61 -6.16 3.87 6.72
CA ASP A 61 -6.95 2.63 6.68
C ASP A 61 -8.43 2.93 6.95
N TYR A 62 -9.11 3.50 5.95
CA TYR A 62 -10.54 3.78 6.02
C TYR A 62 -11.24 3.43 4.73
N LEU A 63 -12.46 2.92 4.85
CA LEU A 63 -13.38 2.71 3.74
C LEU A 63 -14.74 3.23 4.19
N LYS A 64 -15.11 4.41 3.72
CA LYS A 64 -16.36 5.08 4.15
C LYS A 64 -16.96 5.88 3.03
N GLU A 65 -18.24 6.19 3.17
CA GLU A 65 -18.91 7.17 2.35
C GLU A 65 -19.14 8.44 3.16
N GLU A 66 -18.85 9.58 2.57
CA GLU A 66 -18.97 10.89 3.21
C GLU A 66 -19.28 11.92 2.12
N ASP A 67 -20.25 12.80 2.38
CA ASP A 67 -20.71 13.83 1.44
C ASP A 67 -21.14 13.29 0.05
N GLY A 68 -21.64 12.05 0.01
CA GLY A 68 -22.03 11.37 -1.24
C GLY A 68 -20.86 10.81 -2.06
N TYR A 69 -19.64 10.87 -1.53
CA TYR A 69 -18.44 10.32 -2.16
C TYR A 69 -17.90 9.12 -1.40
N LEU A 70 -17.46 8.11 -2.16
CA LEU A 70 -16.69 7.00 -1.60
C LEU A 70 -15.27 7.45 -1.33
N ARG A 71 -14.86 7.38 -0.06
CA ARG A 71 -13.51 7.68 0.40
C ARG A 71 -12.80 6.37 0.74
N ILE A 72 -11.71 6.11 0.01
CA ILE A 72 -10.88 4.91 0.17
C ILE A 72 -9.48 5.34 0.61
N GLY A 73 -9.05 4.86 1.76
CA GLY A 73 -7.72 5.08 2.29
C GLY A 73 -6.65 4.26 1.55
N ALA A 74 -5.42 4.78 1.51
CA ALA A 74 -4.31 4.16 0.78
C ALA A 74 -3.89 2.78 1.32
N LEU A 75 -4.25 2.44 2.56
CA LEU A 75 -3.94 1.14 3.18
C LEU A 75 -5.08 0.13 3.07
N VAL A 76 -6.23 0.51 2.51
CA VAL A 76 -7.35 -0.41 2.33
C VAL A 76 -6.89 -1.57 1.45
N ARG A 77 -6.92 -2.78 2.03
CA ARG A 77 -6.54 -4.00 1.32
C ARG A 77 -7.61 -4.33 0.28
N HIS A 78 -7.18 -4.87 -0.87
CA HIS A 78 -8.11 -5.38 -1.88
C HIS A 78 -9.12 -6.39 -1.32
N SER A 79 -8.70 -7.25 -0.37
CA SER A 79 -9.63 -8.15 0.33
C SER A 79 -10.70 -7.41 1.13
N THR A 80 -10.35 -6.30 1.79
CA THR A 80 -11.31 -5.52 2.57
C THR A 80 -12.36 -4.89 1.67
N MET A 81 -11.98 -4.40 0.48
CA MET A 81 -12.94 -3.90 -0.50
C MET A 81 -13.85 -5.00 -1.06
N GLU A 82 -13.28 -6.17 -1.36
CA GLU A 82 -14.00 -7.33 -1.91
C GLU A 82 -15.13 -7.83 -1.00
N PHE A 83 -14.92 -7.77 0.32
CA PHE A 83 -15.91 -8.23 1.32
C PHE A 83 -16.70 -7.09 1.98
N SER A 84 -16.56 -5.85 1.53
CA SER A 84 -17.26 -4.71 2.12
C SER A 84 -18.71 -4.63 1.62
N PRO A 85 -19.72 -4.66 2.51
CA PRO A 85 -21.12 -4.49 2.11
C PRO A 85 -21.36 -3.16 1.39
N LEU A 86 -20.70 -2.09 1.83
CA LEU A 86 -20.76 -0.76 1.21
C LEU A 86 -20.37 -0.81 -0.28
N ILE A 87 -19.31 -1.55 -0.62
CA ILE A 87 -18.85 -1.70 -2.00
C ILE A 87 -19.80 -2.59 -2.79
N GLN A 88 -20.24 -3.70 -2.21
CA GLN A 88 -21.13 -4.66 -2.88
C GLN A 88 -22.49 -4.02 -3.23
N GLU A 89 -23.06 -3.22 -2.33
CA GLU A 89 -24.39 -2.65 -2.52
C GLU A 89 -24.38 -1.40 -3.40
N ARG A 90 -23.35 -0.55 -3.27
CA ARG A 90 -23.34 0.78 -3.92
C ARG A 90 -22.35 0.95 -5.06
N TYR A 91 -21.30 0.12 -5.11
CA TYR A 91 -20.21 0.26 -6.07
C TYR A 91 -19.81 -1.08 -6.70
N PRO A 92 -20.74 -1.82 -7.34
CA PRO A 92 -20.49 -3.17 -7.86
C PRO A 92 -19.40 -3.22 -8.95
N LEU A 93 -19.07 -2.08 -9.59
CA LEU A 93 -17.94 -2.01 -10.52
C LEU A 93 -16.58 -2.15 -9.84
N LEU A 94 -16.46 -1.76 -8.57
CA LEU A 94 -15.24 -1.91 -7.78
C LEU A 94 -15.13 -3.31 -7.18
N GLU A 95 -16.27 -3.98 -7.00
CA GLU A 95 -16.32 -5.39 -6.60
C GLU A 95 -15.74 -6.30 -7.67
N ARG A 96 -15.89 -5.95 -8.97
CA ARG A 96 -15.54 -6.80 -10.12
C ARG A 96 -14.32 -7.63 -9.79
N ARG A 97 -14.60 -8.90 -9.49
CA ARG A 97 -13.63 -9.87 -9.02
C ARG A 97 -12.46 -9.78 -9.98
N CYS A 98 -11.35 -9.20 -9.51
CA CYS A 98 -10.09 -9.23 -10.22
C CYS A 98 -9.66 -10.70 -10.23
N GLU A 99 -10.24 -11.46 -11.15
CA GLU A 99 -9.90 -12.83 -11.50
C GLU A 99 -8.56 -12.80 -12.25
N SER A 100 -7.58 -12.13 -11.66
CA SER A 100 -6.20 -12.08 -12.06
C SER A 100 -5.41 -12.64 -10.89
N LYS A 101 -5.37 -13.97 -10.85
CA LYS A 101 -4.37 -14.82 -10.19
C LYS A 101 -3.81 -14.23 -8.89
N ARG A 102 -4.61 -14.21 -7.83
CA ARG A 102 -4.09 -14.02 -6.47
C ARG A 102 -3.32 -15.29 -6.09
N ASN A 103 -2.03 -15.30 -6.39
CA ASN A 103 -1.11 -16.35 -5.99
C ASN A 103 -1.00 -16.29 -4.46
N ARG A 104 -1.80 -17.12 -3.77
CA ARG A 104 -1.69 -17.32 -2.32
C ARG A 104 -0.24 -17.75 -2.07
N VAL A 105 0.56 -16.90 -1.44
CA VAL A 105 1.80 -17.32 -0.80
C VAL A 105 1.39 -18.07 0.46
N THR A 106 0.80 -19.26 0.27
CA THR A 106 0.77 -20.27 1.30
C THR A 106 2.18 -20.80 1.38
N SER A 107 2.93 -20.32 2.36
CA SER A 107 3.93 -21.13 3.04
C SER A 107 3.25 -22.44 3.45
N GLN A 108 3.45 -23.48 2.67
CA GLN A 108 3.31 -24.85 3.15
C GLN A 108 4.69 -25.31 3.64
N PRO A 109 4.73 -26.06 4.75
CA PRO A 109 5.96 -26.59 5.35
C PRO A 109 6.67 -27.61 4.46
#